data_AF-R9KJL6-F1
#
_entry.id   AF-R9KJL6-F1
#
_cell.length_a   1.000
_cell.length_b   1.000
_cell.length_c   1.000
_cell.angle_alpha   90.00
_cell.angle_beta   90.00
_cell.angle_gamma   90.00
#
_symmetry.space_group_name_H-M   'P 1'
#
loop_
_entity.id
_entity.type
_entity.pdbx_description
1 polymer ?
#
loop_
_entity_poly.entity_id
_entity_poly.type
_entity_poly.pdbx_seq_one_letter_code
_entity_poly.pdbx_strand_id
1 'polypeptide(L)'
;MKKYDDQLLKFAITNNKLKMEIKLSDLVWLFRNSPDNVADDGEHEFCRVKKGENQAFTEEFVQMLMDEAPENGNDTRWGHMFEKIFQELRESGADFLKYYND
;
A
#
# COMPACT_ATOMS: atom_id res chain seq x y z
N MET A 1 7.11 -21.69 -0.46
CA MET A 1 6.65 -20.39 0.06
C MET A 1 7.84 -19.46 0.09
N LYS A 2 7.79 -18.33 -0.61
CA LYS A 2 8.86 -17.31 -0.60
C LYS A 2 8.42 -16.15 0.29
N LYS A 3 9.31 -15.67 1.17
CA LYS A 3 9.07 -14.58 2.13
C LYS A 3 9.99 -13.39 1.83
N TYR A 4 9.52 -12.18 2.10
CA TYR A 4 10.27 -10.93 2.00
C TYR A 4 9.96 -10.10 3.27
N ASP A 5 10.90 -10.07 4.22
CA ASP A 5 10.68 -9.60 5.60
C ASP A 5 11.58 -8.41 6.01
N ASP A 6 12.31 -7.81 5.07
CA ASP A 6 13.27 -6.72 5.33
C ASP A 6 12.60 -5.33 5.48
N GLN A 7 11.28 -5.26 5.34
CA GLN A 7 10.48 -4.03 5.32
C GLN A 7 9.32 -4.11 6.31
N LEU A 8 8.72 -2.96 6.64
CA LEU A 8 7.54 -2.89 7.53
C LEU A 8 6.36 -3.70 6.97
N LEU A 9 6.11 -3.56 5.67
CA LEU A 9 5.16 -4.38 4.93
C LEU A 9 5.86 -5.65 4.47
N LYS A 10 5.37 -6.80 4.96
CA LYS A 10 5.91 -8.11 4.65
C LYS A 10 5.12 -8.76 3.54
N PHE A 11 5.82 -9.54 2.72
CA PHE A 11 5.20 -10.28 1.62
C PHE A 11 5.46 -11.77 1.74
N ALA A 12 4.44 -12.57 1.45
CA ALA A 12 4.57 -14.01 1.31
C ALA A 12 3.82 -14.51 0.07
N ILE A 13 4.51 -15.28 -0.78
CA ILE A 13 3.92 -15.94 -1.94
C ILE A 13 3.70 -17.42 -1.63
N THR A 14 2.44 -17.84 -1.75
CA THR A 14 2.00 -19.25 -1.72
C THR A 14 1.51 -19.67 -3.10
N ASN A 15 1.10 -20.94 -3.28
CA ASN A 15 0.78 -21.50 -4.60
C ASN A 15 -0.21 -20.67 -5.43
N ASN A 16 -1.18 -20.00 -4.81
CA ASN A 16 -2.20 -19.22 -5.51
C ASN A 16 -2.55 -17.89 -4.82
N LYS A 17 -1.70 -17.40 -3.89
CA LYS A 17 -1.98 -16.17 -3.14
C LYS A 17 -0.69 -15.38 -2.91
N LEU A 18 -0.78 -14.07 -3.13
CA LEU A 18 0.10 -13.07 -2.55
C LEU A 18 -0.51 -12.63 -1.21
N LYS A 19 0.24 -12.75 -0.12
CA LYS A 19 -0.14 -12.25 1.20
C LYS A 19 0.71 -11.02 1.51
N MET A 20 0.06 -10.00 2.05
CA MET A 20 0.67 -8.78 2.55
C MET A 20 0.32 -8.66 4.03
N GLU A 21 1.32 -8.39 4.87
CA GLU A 21 1.13 -8.27 6.31
C GLU A 21 1.92 -7.08 6.84
N ILE A 22 1.24 -6.22 7.61
CA ILE A 22 1.86 -5.12 8.35
C ILE A 22 1.29 -5.11 9.77
N LYS A 23 2.13 -4.82 10.76
CA LYS A 23 1.62 -4.61 12.13
C LYS A 23 0.82 -3.31 12.18
N LEU A 24 -0.27 -3.28 12.93
CA LEU A 24 -1.07 -2.06 13.10
C LEU A 24 -0.23 -0.89 13.63
N SER A 25 0.73 -1.16 14.54
CA SER A 25 1.67 -0.14 15.02
C SER A 25 2.54 0.45 13.93
N ASP A 26 2.94 -0.36 12.96
CA ASP A 26 3.84 0.04 11.88
C ASP A 26 3.07 0.84 10.83
N LEU A 27 1.80 0.49 10.57
CA LEU A 27 0.91 1.28 9.73
C LEU A 27 0.61 2.66 10.36
N VAL A 28 0.35 2.71 11.67
CA VAL A 28 0.19 3.97 12.41
C VAL A 28 1.49 4.80 12.37
N TRP A 29 2.64 4.14 12.49
CA TRP A 29 3.94 4.81 12.37
C TRP A 29 4.14 5.40 10.96
N LEU A 30 3.76 4.68 9.90
CA LEU A 30 3.80 5.21 8.53
C LEU A 30 2.91 6.45 8.37
N PHE A 31 1.68 6.43 8.87
CA PHE A 31 0.79 7.59 8.82
C PHE A 31 1.36 8.80 9.57
N ARG A 32 1.91 8.56 10.77
CA ARG A 32 2.55 9.61 11.57
C ARG A 32 3.73 10.26 10.84
N ASN A 33 4.51 9.48 10.09
CA ASN A 33 5.69 9.95 9.35
C ASN A 33 5.39 10.21 7.87
N SER A 34 4.11 10.30 7.48
CA SER A 34 3.74 10.67 6.13
C SER A 34 4.27 12.08 5.83
N PRO A 35 4.92 12.33 4.68
CA PRO A 35 5.41 13.67 4.31
C PRO A 35 4.32 14.75 4.34
N ASP A 36 3.08 14.35 4.07
CA ASP A 36 1.92 15.25 4.06
C ASP A 36 1.24 15.38 5.43
N ASN A 37 1.73 14.69 6.46
CA ASN A 37 1.22 14.80 7.83
C ASN A 37 2.17 15.63 8.71
N VAL A 38 2.64 16.76 8.19
CA VAL A 38 3.54 17.69 8.89
C VAL A 38 2.78 18.98 9.21
N ALA A 39 2.90 19.47 10.44
CA ALA A 39 2.28 20.71 10.89
C ALA A 39 2.97 21.94 10.25
N ASP A 40 2.32 23.10 10.34
CA ASP A 40 2.84 24.36 9.74
C ASP A 40 4.22 24.77 10.27
N ASP A 41 4.61 24.29 11.46
CA ASP A 41 5.93 24.52 12.05
C ASP A 41 7.05 23.70 11.39
N GLY A 42 6.71 22.68 10.59
CA GLY A 42 7.66 21.78 9.95
C GLY A 42 8.37 20.82 10.91
N GLU A 43 8.07 20.86 12.21
CA GLU A 43 8.78 20.09 13.25
C GLU A 43 7.94 18.95 13.80
N HIS A 44 6.62 19.03 13.72
CA HIS A 44 5.71 18.07 14.33
C HIS A 44 4.69 17.51 13.35
N GLU A 45 4.08 16.38 13.71
CA GLU A 45 2.99 15.79 12.95
C GLU A 45 1.72 16.69 12.98
N PHE A 46 1.03 16.84 11.85
CA PHE A 46 -0.24 17.59 11.80
C PHE A 46 -1.33 16.89 12.62
N CYS A 47 -1.40 15.56 12.55
CA CYS A 47 -2.29 14.76 13.36
C CYS A 47 -1.71 13.38 13.69
N ARG A 48 -2.30 12.71 14.69
CA ARG A 48 -1.89 11.35 15.10
C ARG A 48 -3.08 10.50 15.50
N VAL A 49 -2.93 9.19 15.33
CA VAL A 49 -3.89 8.20 15.84
C VAL A 49 -3.89 8.24 17.36
N LYS A 50 -5.09 8.27 17.96
CA LYS A 50 -5.24 8.28 19.43
C LYS A 50 -4.75 6.97 20.02
N LYS A 51 -4.20 7.03 21.25
CA LYS A 51 -3.72 5.85 21.96
C LYS A 51 -4.86 4.84 22.14
N GLY A 52 -4.65 3.61 21.67
CA GLY A 52 -5.64 2.52 21.73
C GLY A 52 -6.50 2.37 20.47
N GLU A 53 -6.43 3.31 19.52
CA GLU A 53 -7.31 3.35 18.34
C GLU A 53 -6.66 2.77 17.07
N ASN A 54 -5.56 2.03 17.18
CA ASN A 54 -4.85 1.46 16.02
C ASN A 54 -5.76 0.54 15.18
N GLN A 55 -6.67 -0.20 15.82
CA GLN A 55 -7.61 -1.08 15.14
C GLN A 55 -8.61 -0.28 14.29
N ALA A 56 -9.32 0.67 14.91
CA ALA A 56 -10.31 1.50 14.23
C ALA A 56 -9.70 2.30 13.06
N PHE A 57 -8.50 2.86 13.28
CA PHE A 57 -7.73 3.50 12.21
C PHE A 57 -7.45 2.56 11.04
N THR A 58 -7.03 1.32 11.32
CA THR A 58 -6.69 0.35 10.27
C THR A 58 -7.94 -0.12 9.52
N GLU A 59 -9.06 -0.30 10.20
CA GLU A 59 -10.33 -0.66 9.58
C GLU A 59 -10.80 0.41 8.60
N GLU A 60 -10.78 1.68 9.01
CA GLU A 60 -11.10 2.81 8.14
C GLU A 60 -10.14 2.90 6.94
N PHE A 61 -8.84 2.77 7.20
CA PHE A 61 -7.82 2.73 6.14
C PHE A 61 -8.10 1.64 5.10
N VAL A 62 -8.49 0.44 5.54
CA VAL A 62 -8.82 -0.67 4.64
C VAL A 62 -10.11 -0.39 3.87
N GLN A 63 -11.14 0.18 4.49
CA GLN A 63 -12.36 0.58 3.76
C GLN A 63 -12.03 1.55 2.63
N MET A 64 -11.24 2.59 2.92
CA MET A 64 -10.79 3.55 1.91
C MET A 64 -9.97 2.90 0.79
N LEU A 65 -9.14 1.90 1.10
CA LEU A 65 -8.40 1.16 0.07
C LEU A 65 -9.31 0.38 -0.88
N MET A 66 -10.43 -0.13 -0.37
CA MET A 66 -11.42 -0.90 -1.12
C MET A 66 -12.36 -0.04 -1.95
N ASP A 67 -12.47 1.26 -1.66
CA ASP A 67 -13.24 2.21 -2.43
C ASP A 67 -12.69 2.39 -3.86
N GLU A 68 -13.55 2.89 -4.73
CA GLU A 68 -13.22 3.29 -6.10
C GLU A 68 -12.13 4.38 -6.12
N ALA A 69 -11.18 4.24 -7.04
CA ALA A 69 -10.13 5.21 -7.26
C ALA A 69 -10.72 6.48 -7.92
N PRO A 70 -10.48 7.67 -7.35
CA PRO A 70 -11.08 8.91 -7.86
C PRO A 70 -10.58 9.32 -9.25
N GLU A 71 -9.41 8.82 -9.68
CA GLU A 71 -8.78 9.17 -10.96
C GLU A 71 -9.24 8.29 -12.12
N ASN A 72 -9.75 7.08 -11.84
CA ASN A 72 -10.24 6.13 -12.83
C ASN A 72 -11.30 5.23 -12.19
N GLY A 73 -12.58 5.52 -12.45
CA GLY A 73 -13.73 4.92 -11.77
C GLY A 73 -13.97 3.42 -12.01
N ASN A 74 -12.98 2.72 -12.56
CA ASN A 74 -13.04 1.28 -12.81
C ASN A 74 -12.02 0.49 -11.97
N ASP A 75 -11.31 1.13 -11.04
CA ASP A 75 -10.31 0.48 -10.19
C ASP A 75 -10.52 0.80 -8.71
N THR A 76 -10.01 -0.05 -7.82
CA THR A 76 -9.92 0.25 -6.39
C THR A 76 -8.69 1.12 -6.11
N ARG A 77 -8.71 1.88 -5.01
CA ARG A 77 -7.53 2.66 -4.61
C ARG A 77 -6.28 1.80 -4.45
N TRP A 78 -6.42 0.57 -3.95
CA TRP A 78 -5.27 -0.33 -3.85
C TRP A 78 -4.77 -0.84 -5.20
N GLY A 79 -5.64 -1.03 -6.20
CA GLY A 79 -5.23 -1.39 -7.57
C GLY A 79 -4.35 -0.30 -8.16
N HIS A 80 -4.77 0.95 -8.00
CA HIS A 80 -4.03 2.13 -8.45
C HIS A 80 -2.62 2.22 -7.84
N MET A 81 -2.44 1.80 -6.58
CA MET A 81 -1.10 1.75 -5.96
C MET A 81 -0.12 0.81 -6.68
N PHE A 82 -0.62 -0.21 -7.38
CA PHE A 82 0.20 -1.18 -8.11
C PHE A 82 0.45 -0.80 -9.57
N GLU A 83 -0.31 0.13 -10.12
CA GLU A 83 -0.27 0.46 -11.56
C GLU A 83 1.12 0.88 -12.04
N LYS A 84 1.88 1.63 -11.24
CA LYS A 84 3.26 1.97 -11.60
C LYS A 84 4.14 0.73 -11.76
N ILE A 85 4.03 -0.23 -10.85
CA ILE A 85 4.77 -1.50 -10.93
C ILE A 85 4.26 -2.34 -12.10
N PHE A 86 2.96 -2.36 -12.37
CA PHE A 86 2.40 -3.06 -13.53
C PHE A 86 2.88 -2.45 -14.85
N GLN A 87 3.01 -1.13 -14.93
CA GLN A 87 3.60 -0.45 -16.07
C GLN A 87 5.07 -0.86 -16.25
N GLU A 88 5.88 -0.75 -15.20
CA GLU A 88 7.30 -1.14 -15.25
C GLU A 88 7.47 -2.62 -15.64
N LEU A 89 6.60 -3.52 -15.13
CA LEU A 89 6.60 -4.93 -15.51
C LEU A 89 6.25 -5.15 -16.99
N ARG A 90 5.25 -4.43 -17.52
CA ARG A 90 4.91 -4.49 -18.95
C ARG A 90 6.03 -3.96 -19.85
N GLU A 91 6.85 -3.05 -19.36
CA GLU A 91 7.99 -2.50 -20.11
C GLU A 91 9.28 -3.33 -19.91
N SER A 92 9.29 -4.26 -18.96
CA SER A 92 10.51 -4.98 -18.52
C SER A 92 11.06 -6.03 -19.48
N GLY A 93 10.26 -6.50 -20.45
CA GLY A 93 10.63 -7.62 -21.30
C GLY A 93 10.70 -8.97 -20.56
N ALA A 94 10.08 -9.09 -19.37
CA ALA A 94 10.11 -10.30 -18.57
C ALA A 94 9.52 -11.54 -19.29
N ASP A 95 10.23 -12.67 -19.22
CA ASP A 95 9.88 -13.93 -19.91
C ASP A 95 8.55 -14.56 -19.48
N PHE A 96 8.03 -14.20 -18.30
CA PHE A 96 6.74 -14.69 -17.81
C PHE A 96 5.54 -13.91 -18.37
N LEU A 97 5.78 -12.82 -19.09
CA LEU A 97 4.77 -12.06 -19.80
C LEU A 97 4.78 -12.43 -21.27
N LYS A 98 3.59 -12.60 -21.85
CA LYS A 98 3.43 -12.75 -23.29
C LYS A 98 3.09 -11.39 -23.88
N TYR A 99 4.00 -10.88 -24.71
CA TYR A 99 3.80 -9.65 -25.45
C TYR A 99 3.12 -9.96 -26.78
N TYR A 100 2.07 -9.21 -27.09
CA TYR A 100 1.48 -9.18 -28.40
C TYR A 100 2.07 -7.97 -29.11
N ASN A 101 2.62 -8.15 -30.31
CA ASN A 101 2.98 -7.02 -31.14
C ASN A 101 1.66 -6.33 -31.52
N ASP A 102 1.55 -5.03 -31.23
CA ASP A 102 0.50 -4.18 -31.78
C ASP A 102 0.63 -4.06 -33.30
#